data_AF-A0A969KI66-F1
#
_entry.id   AF-A0A969KI66-F1
#
_cell.length_a   1.000
_cell.length_b   1.000
_cell.length_c   1.000
_cell.angle_alpha   90.00
_cell.angle_beta   90.00
_cell.angle_gamma   90.00
#
_symmetry.space_group_name_H-M   'P 1'
#
loop_
_entity.id
_entity.type
_entity.pdbx_description
1 polymer ?
#
loop_
_entity_poly.entity_id
_entity_poly.type
_entity_poly.pdbx_seq_one_letter_code
_entity_poly.pdbx_strand_id
1 'polypeptide(L)'
;MPIYVYRCSENNQVIEVIHGINATVETWEELCKLAGIPVGETASQAAVQKLITPVGVAIPTSDSEYKSAGLTKLVKRETGVYENVTAKEGESRFIHRS
;
A
#
# COMPACT_ATOMS: atom_id res chain seq x y z
N MET A 1 -13.60 -0.27 -15.23
CA MET A 1 -12.80 0.93 -15.53
C MET A 1 -11.90 1.19 -14.32
N PRO A 2 -10.59 1.44 -14.51
CA PRO A 2 -9.67 1.70 -13.39
C PRO A 2 -9.94 3.06 -12.73
N ILE A 3 -9.56 3.18 -11.46
CA ILE A 3 -9.55 4.44 -10.71
C ILE A 3 -8.13 5.00 -10.77
N TYR A 4 -8.02 6.29 -11.05
CA TYR A 4 -6.76 7.04 -10.99
C TYR A 4 -6.91 8.20 -10.02
N VAL A 5 -5.85 8.45 -9.26
CA VAL A 5 -5.77 9.58 -8.34
C VAL A 5 -4.89 10.65 -8.97
N TYR A 6 -5.33 11.89 -8.92
CA TYR A 6 -4.60 13.05 -9.43
C TYR A 6 -4.46 14.10 -8.33
N ARG A 7 -3.37 14.89 -8.41
CA ARG A 7 -3.16 16.07 -7.57
C ARG A 7 -2.97 17.29 -8.43
N CYS A 8 -3.65 18.38 -8.13
CA CYS A 8 -3.38 19.68 -8.73
C CYS A 8 -2.21 20.37 -8.03
N SER A 9 -1.30 20.96 -8.81
CA SER A 9 -0.09 21.61 -8.27
C SER A 9 -0.38 22.93 -7.56
N GLU A 10 -1.39 23.68 -8.00
CA GLU A 10 -1.73 25.00 -7.44
C GLU A 10 -2.47 24.94 -6.11
N ASN A 11 -3.55 24.17 -6.05
CA ASN A 11 -4.42 24.10 -4.86
C ASN A 11 -4.15 22.88 -3.97
N ASN A 12 -3.24 21.99 -4.37
CA ASN A 12 -2.90 20.72 -3.70
C ASN A 12 -4.07 19.75 -3.48
N GLN A 13 -5.22 19.96 -4.12
CA GLN A 13 -6.35 19.06 -4.03
C GLN A 13 -6.04 17.74 -4.73
N VAL A 14 -6.53 16.66 -4.12
CA VAL A 14 -6.40 15.29 -4.61
C VAL A 14 -7.78 14.81 -5.01
N ILE A 15 -7.91 14.34 -6.24
CA ILE A 15 -9.17 13.88 -6.83
C ILE A 15 -8.98 12.48 -7.39
N GLU A 16 -9.95 11.62 -7.11
CA GLU A 16 -10.07 10.29 -7.72
C GLU A 16 -11.04 10.34 -8.90
N VAL A 17 -10.63 9.81 -10.05
CA VAL A 17 -11.44 9.76 -11.27
C VAL A 17 -11.42 8.36 -11.89
N ILE A 18 -12.51 8.00 -12.55
CA ILE A 18 -12.66 6.73 -13.27
C ILE A 18 -12.57 7.02 -14.76
N HIS A 19 -11.50 6.57 -15.41
CA HIS A 19 -11.35 6.71 -16.86
C HIS A 19 -10.52 5.58 -17.46
N GLY A 20 -10.51 5.46 -18.80
CA GLY A 20 -9.69 4.47 -19.50
C GLY A 20 -8.21 4.82 -19.41
N ILE A 21 -7.33 3.80 -19.45
CA ILE A 21 -5.87 3.98 -19.33
C ILE A 21 -5.28 4.88 -20.43
N ASN A 22 -5.91 4.93 -21.60
CA ASN A 22 -5.49 5.74 -22.74
C ASN A 22 -5.87 7.23 -22.62
N ALA A 23 -6.66 7.61 -21.60
CA ALA A 23 -7.00 9.01 -21.40
C ALA A 23 -5.86 9.74 -20.69
N THR A 24 -5.44 10.84 -21.30
CA THR A 24 -4.46 11.80 -20.78
C THR A 24 -5.18 12.96 -20.11
N VAL A 25 -4.80 13.27 -18.88
CA VAL A 25 -5.35 14.39 -18.09
C VAL A 25 -4.17 15.19 -17.60
N GLU A 26 -4.03 16.41 -18.07
CA GLU A 26 -2.87 17.27 -17.79
C GLU A 26 -3.26 18.58 -17.10
N THR A 27 -4.52 19.00 -17.26
CA THR A 27 -5.04 20.25 -16.71
C THR A 27 -6.12 20.04 -15.65
N TRP A 28 -6.27 21.03 -14.77
CA TRP A 28 -7.31 21.05 -13.74
C TRP A 28 -8.72 21.05 -14.33
N GLU A 29 -8.94 21.74 -15.44
CA GLU A 29 -10.24 21.75 -16.11
C GLU A 29 -10.65 20.36 -16.62
N GLU A 30 -9.73 19.63 -17.25
CA GLU A 30 -9.97 18.25 -17.70
C GLU A 30 -10.28 17.32 -16.52
N LEU A 31 -9.52 17.45 -15.44
CA LEU A 31 -9.74 16.66 -14.22
C LEU A 31 -11.11 16.95 -13.60
N CYS A 32 -11.50 18.22 -13.53
CA CYS A 32 -12.81 18.63 -13.01
C CYS A 32 -13.96 18.10 -13.87
N LYS A 33 -13.83 18.16 -15.20
CA LYS A 33 -14.81 17.60 -16.14
C LYS A 33 -15.00 16.10 -15.93
N LEU A 34 -13.91 15.35 -15.74
CA LEU A 34 -13.95 13.91 -15.49
C LEU A 34 -14.56 13.57 -14.12
N ALA A 35 -14.29 14.38 -13.10
CA ALA A 35 -14.83 14.20 -11.77
C ALA A 35 -16.28 14.71 -11.61
N GLY A 36 -16.79 15.48 -12.57
CA GLY A 36 -18.11 16.12 -12.50
C GLY A 36 -18.18 17.23 -11.45
N ILE A 37 -17.07 17.92 -11.17
CA ILE A 37 -16.99 19.00 -10.18
C ILE A 37 -16.78 20.36 -10.86
N PRO A 38 -17.18 21.47 -10.22
CA PRO A 38 -16.85 22.81 -10.72
C PRO A 38 -15.36 23.13 -10.54
N VAL A 39 -14.77 23.84 -11.52
CA VAL A 39 -13.35 24.26 -11.52
C VAL A 39 -13.02 25.18 -10.34
N GLY A 40 -14.00 26.00 -9.91
CA GLY A 40 -13.85 26.91 -8.79
C GLY A 40 -12.91 28.08 -9.10
N GLU A 41 -12.02 28.39 -8.15
CA GLU A 41 -11.08 29.52 -8.22
C GLU A 41 -9.69 29.14 -8.76
N THR A 42 -9.41 27.84 -8.92
CA THR A 42 -8.12 27.37 -9.44
C THR A 42 -8.04 27.61 -10.94
N ALA A 43 -6.86 28.01 -11.44
CA ALA A 43 -6.69 28.29 -12.86
C ALA A 43 -7.03 27.03 -13.70
N SER A 44 -7.79 27.20 -14.78
CA SER A 44 -8.22 26.07 -15.62
C SER A 44 -7.03 25.31 -16.22
N GLN A 45 -5.93 26.02 -16.48
CA GLN A 45 -4.67 25.50 -17.02
C GLN A 45 -3.69 25.03 -15.93
N ALA A 46 -4.10 25.03 -14.66
CA ALA A 46 -3.27 24.51 -13.59
C ALA A 46 -2.89 23.06 -13.88
N ALA A 47 -1.60 22.75 -13.77
CA ALA A 47 -1.09 21.42 -14.06
C ALA A 47 -1.56 20.41 -13.00
N VAL A 48 -1.99 19.23 -13.45
CA VAL A 48 -2.30 18.10 -12.58
C VAL A 48 -1.30 16.96 -12.77
N GLN A 49 -1.04 16.22 -11.71
CA GLN A 49 -0.15 15.06 -11.73
C GLN A 49 -0.91 13.80 -11.32
N LYS A 50 -0.84 12.75 -12.14
CA LYS A 50 -1.33 11.43 -11.76
C LYS A 50 -0.47 10.88 -10.64
N LEU A 51 -1.08 10.59 -9.50
CA LEU A 51 -0.45 9.91 -8.39
C LEU A 51 -0.47 8.40 -8.66
N ILE A 52 0.67 7.88 -9.09
CA ILE A 52 0.90 6.43 -9.17
C ILE A 52 1.58 6.03 -7.87
N THR A 53 0.81 5.55 -6.90
CA THR A 53 1.41 4.91 -5.72
C THR A 53 1.88 3.52 -6.10
N PRO A 54 3.13 3.12 -5.75
CA PRO A 54 3.50 1.73 -5.84
C PRO A 54 2.53 0.94 -4.97
N VAL A 55 1.89 -0.09 -5.54
CA VAL A 55 1.05 -1.00 -4.77
C VAL A 55 1.92 -1.60 -3.66
N GLY A 56 1.56 -1.33 -2.41
CA GLY A 56 2.24 -1.94 -1.27
C GLY A 56 1.94 -3.43 -1.26
N VAL A 57 2.85 -4.25 -1.79
CA VAL A 57 2.75 -5.70 -1.70
C VAL A 57 3.37 -6.13 -0.36
N ALA A 58 2.55 -6.59 0.57
CA ALA A 58 3.01 -7.23 1.79
C ALA A 58 3.47 -8.66 1.45
N ILE A 59 4.76 -8.83 1.17
CA ILE A 59 5.35 -10.16 0.98
C ILE A 59 5.60 -10.76 2.37
N PRO A 60 5.07 -11.96 2.68
CA PRO A 60 5.35 -12.59 3.96
C PRO A 60 6.84 -12.93 4.06
N THR A 61 7.50 -12.43 5.11
CA THR A 61 8.87 -12.81 5.48
C THR A 61 8.92 -14.29 5.84
N SER A 62 9.91 -15.01 5.31
CA SER A 62 10.06 -16.44 5.58
C SER A 62 10.56 -16.73 7.00
N ASP A 63 10.30 -17.93 7.52
CA ASP A 63 10.83 -18.37 8.82
C ASP A 63 12.38 -18.37 8.81
N SER A 64 12.99 -18.69 7.67
CA SER A 64 14.44 -18.64 7.48
C SER A 64 15.00 -17.22 7.60
N GLU A 65 14.29 -16.21 7.08
CA GLU A 65 14.67 -14.80 7.23
C GLU A 65 14.57 -14.36 8.69
N TYR A 66 13.48 -14.71 9.40
CA TYR A 66 13.37 -14.43 10.83
C TYR A 66 14.49 -15.09 11.64
N LYS A 67 14.81 -16.35 11.34
CA LYS A 67 15.92 -17.09 11.99
C LYS A 67 17.27 -16.41 11.76
N SER A 68 17.52 -15.96 10.53
CA SER A 68 18.76 -15.29 10.12
C SER A 68 18.90 -13.91 10.78
N ALA A 69 17.79 -13.20 10.95
CA ALA A 69 17.71 -11.93 11.69
C ALA A 69 17.85 -12.10 13.21
N GLY A 70 17.96 -13.33 13.72
CA GLY A 70 18.06 -13.61 15.16
C GLY A 70 16.73 -13.52 15.91
N LEU A 71 15.62 -13.47 15.19
CA LEU A 71 14.27 -13.44 15.78
C LEU A 71 13.78 -14.85 16.08
N THR A 72 13.07 -14.99 17.20
CA THR A 72 12.34 -16.21 17.54
C THR A 72 10.88 -16.08 17.14
N LYS A 73 10.43 -16.89 16.18
CA LYS A 73 9.03 -16.95 15.77
C LYS A 73 8.34 -18.14 16.43
N LEU A 74 7.32 -17.85 17.22
CA LEU A 74 6.50 -18.87 17.88
C LEU A 74 5.16 -19.02 17.17
N VAL A 75 4.86 -20.23 16.73
CA VAL A 75 3.56 -20.61 16.17
C VAL A 75 2.80 -21.38 17.23
N LYS A 76 1.67 -20.82 17.69
CA LYS A 76 0.80 -21.53 18.66
C LYS A 76 0.26 -22.80 18.00
N ARG A 77 0.41 -23.94 18.67
CA ARG A 77 -0.12 -25.24 18.23
C ARG A 77 -1.35 -25.62 19.03
N GLU A 78 -1.24 -25.51 20.35
CA GLU A 78 -2.33 -25.76 21.29
C GLU A 78 -2.30 -24.74 22.43
N THR A 79 -3.24 -24.84 23.37
CA THR A 79 -3.24 -24.00 24.57
C THR A 79 -1.98 -24.27 25.39
N GLY A 80 -1.19 -23.22 25.60
CA GLY A 80 0.09 -23.29 26.31
C GLY A 80 1.22 -23.97 25.55
N VAL A 81 1.03 -24.38 24.29
CA VAL A 81 2.07 -25.03 23.48
C VAL A 81 2.37 -24.22 22.23
N TYR A 82 3.64 -23.84 22.08
CA TYR A 82 4.14 -23.04 20.97
C TYR A 82 5.30 -23.75 20.29
N GLU A 83 5.32 -23.78 18.97
CA GLU A 83 6.46 -24.25 18.19
C GLU A 83 7.36 -23.07 17.81
N ASN A 84 8.64 -23.16 18.15
CA ASN A 84 9.68 -22.29 17.64
C ASN A 84 10.08 -22.75 16.23
N VAL A 85 9.47 -22.17 15.20
CA VAL A 85 9.76 -22.49 13.79
C VAL A 85 11.12 -21.96 13.33
N THR A 86 11.76 -21.14 14.15
CA THR A 86 13.11 -20.58 13.95
C THR A 86 14.18 -21.29 14.76
N ALA A 87 13.86 -22.38 15.46
CA ALA A 87 14.78 -23.08 16.35
C ALA A 87 16.11 -23.43 15.65
N LYS A 88 17.22 -23.08 16.30
CA LYS A 88 18.58 -23.47 15.89
C LYS A 88 18.94 -24.83 16.48
N GLU A 89 20.03 -25.40 15.99
CA GLU A 89 20.56 -26.64 16.55
C GLU A 89 20.85 -26.46 18.04
N GLY A 90 20.34 -27.39 18.87
CA GLY A 90 20.43 -27.32 20.33
C GLY A 90 19.32 -26.53 21.02
N GLU A 91 18.44 -25.83 20.30
CA GLU A 91 17.29 -25.12 20.89
C GLU A 91 16.04 -26.01 20.95
N SER A 92 15.18 -25.81 21.96
CA SER A 92 13.91 -26.52 22.02
C SER A 92 12.96 -26.05 20.93
N ARG A 93 12.44 -26.99 20.15
CA ARG A 93 11.44 -26.73 19.11
C ARG A 93 10.06 -26.47 19.68
N PHE A 94 9.71 -27.07 20.81
CA PHE A 94 8.42 -26.86 21.48
C PHE A 94 8.62 -26.15 22.82
N ILE A 95 7.80 -25.13 23.06
CA ILE A 95 7.84 -24.29 24.24
C ILE A 95 6.49 -24.37 24.93
N HIS A 96 6.51 -24.75 26.20
CA HIS A 96 5.35 -24.77 27.06
C HIS A 96 5.29 -23.48 27.87
N ARG A 97 4.15 -22.78 27.84
CA ARG A 97 3.87 -21.61 28.68
C ARG A 97 2.52 -21.80 29.35
N SER A 98 2.54 -21.88 30.69
CA SER A 98 1.37 -21.95 31.56
C SER A 98 0.68 -20.60 31.70
#